data_AF-A0A379Y9B3-F1
#
_entry.id   AF-A0A379Y9B3-F1
#
_cell.length_a   1.000
_cell.length_b   1.000
_cell.length_c   1.000
_cell.angle_alpha   90.00
_cell.angle_beta   90.00
_cell.angle_gamma   90.00
#
_symmetry.space_group_name_H-M   'P 1'
#
loop_
_entity.id
_entity.type
_entity.pdbx_description
1 polymer ?
#
loop_
_entity_poly.entity_id
_entity_poly.type
_entity_poly.pdbx_seq_one_letter_code
_entity_poly.pdbx_strand_id
1 'polypeptide(L)'
;MSSEELEQVWNSIKSEARALADCEPMLASFFHATLLKHENLGSALSYMLANKLATPIMPAIAVREVVEEAYKSDNQMIVSAARDILAVRLRDPGGR
;
A
#
# COMPACT_ATOMS: atom_id res chain seq x y z
N MET A 1 2.58 -12.95 -11.51
CA MET A 1 3.13 -12.95 -10.15
C MET A 1 2.30 -13.96 -9.37
N SER A 2 2.94 -14.88 -8.66
CA SER A 2 2.23 -15.81 -7.78
C SER A 2 1.76 -15.10 -6.50
N SER A 3 0.88 -15.74 -5.73
CA SER A 3 0.47 -15.22 -4.42
C SER A 3 1.66 -15.07 -3.47
N GLU A 4 2.60 -16.01 -3.51
CA GLU A 4 3.82 -16.00 -2.69
C GLU A 4 4.73 -14.81 -3.03
N GLU A 5 4.91 -14.49 -4.32
CA GLU A 5 5.70 -13.32 -4.74
C GLU A 5 5.06 -12.01 -4.25
N LEU A 6 3.73 -11.93 -4.26
CA LEU A 6 3.00 -10.77 -3.75
C LEU A 6 3.17 -10.60 -2.23
N GLU A 7 3.10 -11.70 -1.49
CA GLU A 7 3.36 -11.71 -0.05
C GLU A 7 4.81 -11.32 0.28
N GLN A 8 5.78 -11.77 -0.52
CA GLN A 8 7.18 -11.36 -0.36
C GLN A 8 7.34 -9.85 -0.55
N VAL A 9 6.77 -9.27 -1.61
CA VAL A 9 6.78 -7.80 -1.83
C VAL A 9 6.18 -7.07 -0.64
N TRP A 10 5.03 -7.54 -0.15
CA TRP A 10 4.36 -6.92 0.99
C TRP A 10 5.17 -7.02 2.29
N ASN A 11 5.80 -8.17 2.54
CA ASN A 11 6.65 -8.38 3.71
C ASN A 11 7.88 -7.46 3.68
N SER A 12 8.49 -7.27 2.50
CA SER A 12 9.58 -6.30 2.33
C SER A 12 9.11 -4.87 2.68
N ILE A 13 7.94 -4.45 2.19
CA ILE A 13 7.36 -3.13 2.50
C ILE A 13 7.12 -2.99 4.01
N LYS A 14 6.53 -3.99 4.69
CA LYS A 14 6.31 -3.95 6.15
C LYS A 14 7.62 -3.89 6.94
N SER A 15 8.68 -4.53 6.45
CA SER A 15 10.00 -4.47 7.08
C SER A 15 10.59 -3.07 6.98
N GLU A 16 10.57 -2.48 5.78
CA GLU A 16 11.06 -1.12 5.53
C GLU A 16 10.25 -0.08 6.31
N ALA A 17 8.92 -0.18 6.31
CA ALA A 17 8.04 0.71 7.06
C ALA A 17 8.31 0.70 8.57
N ARG A 18 8.72 -0.44 9.12
CA ARG A 18 9.04 -0.56 10.55
C ARG A 18 10.39 0.05 10.88
N ALA A 19 11.40 -0.18 10.04
CA ALA A 19 12.68 0.51 10.17
C ALA A 19 12.50 2.04 10.09
N LEU A 20 11.67 2.53 9.17
CA LEU A 20 11.37 3.96 9.04
C LEU A 20 10.60 4.51 10.24
N ALA A 21 9.64 3.76 10.78
CA ALA A 21 8.90 4.16 11.98
C ALA A 21 9.83 4.26 13.22
N ASP A 22 10.80 3.36 13.34
CA ASP A 22 11.78 3.37 14.42
C ASP A 22 12.78 4.53 14.27
N CYS A 23 13.20 4.84 13.04
CA CYS A 23 14.11 5.95 12.75
C CYS A 23 13.44 7.33 12.83
N GLU A 24 12.16 7.45 12.48
CA GLU A 24 11.43 8.71 12.43
C GLU A 24 10.13 8.67 13.28
N PRO A 25 10.23 8.89 14.61
CA PRO A 25 9.10 8.81 15.52
C PRO A 25 7.91 9.72 15.15
N MET A 26 8.18 10.87 14.50
CA MET A 26 7.14 11.79 14.04
C MET A 26 6.24 11.17 12.95
N LEU A 27 6.79 10.29 12.11
CA LEU A 27 6.05 9.59 11.05
C LEU A 27 5.64 8.18 11.46
N ALA A 28 6.07 7.68 12.62
CA ALA A 28 5.72 6.34 13.09
C ALA A 28 4.20 6.08 13.05
N SER A 29 3.40 7.03 13.55
CA SER A 29 1.93 6.89 13.52
C SER A 29 1.38 6.80 12.09
N PHE A 30 1.99 7.53 11.15
CA PHE A 30 1.62 7.48 9.74
C PHE A 30 1.93 6.11 9.13
N PHE A 31 3.16 5.60 9.28
CA PHE A 31 3.55 4.26 8.79
C PHE A 31 2.72 3.15 9.44
N HIS A 32 2.38 3.30 10.73
CA HIS A 32 1.47 2.39 11.40
C HIS A 32 0.08 2.38 10.78
N ALA A 33 -0.49 3.57 10.54
CA ALA A 33 -1.83 3.70 9.98
C ALA A 33 -1.93 3.25 8.52
N THR A 34 -0.91 3.52 7.70
CA THR A 34 -0.94 3.25 6.25
C THR A 34 -0.40 1.89 5.84
N LEU A 35 0.53 1.32 6.61
CA LEU A 35 1.23 0.08 6.23
C LEU A 35 1.15 -0.98 7.33
N LEU A 36 1.65 -0.71 8.54
CA LEU A 36 1.88 -1.77 9.54
C LEU A 36 0.58 -2.37 10.10
N LYS A 37 -0.51 -1.62 10.11
CA LYS A 37 -1.85 -2.08 10.53
C LYS A 37 -2.52 -3.01 9.51
N HIS A 38 -2.03 -3.06 8.27
CA HIS A 38 -2.65 -3.84 7.20
C HIS A 38 -2.01 -5.22 7.05
N GLU A 39 -2.83 -6.19 6.64
CA GLU A 39 -2.41 -7.59 6.46
C GLU A 39 -1.86 -7.87 5.06
N ASN A 40 -2.29 -7.12 4.04
CA ASN A 40 -1.86 -7.29 2.66
C ASN A 40 -1.76 -5.96 1.90
N LEU A 41 -1.07 -6.00 0.75
CA LEU A 41 -0.84 -4.84 -0.10
C LEU A 41 -2.14 -4.17 -0.56
N GLY A 42 -3.16 -4.95 -0.92
CA GLY A 42 -4.46 -4.43 -1.38
C GLY A 42 -5.14 -3.56 -0.33
N SER A 43 -5.12 -4.00 0.93
CA SER A 43 -5.71 -3.29 2.07
C SER A 43 -4.99 -1.98 2.38
N ALA A 44 -3.65 -1.96 2.22
CA ALA A 44 -2.86 -0.75 2.38
C ALA A 44 -3.08 0.22 1.22
N LEU A 45 -3.15 -0.27 -0.02
CA LEU A 45 -3.44 0.53 -1.20
C LEU A 45 -4.85 1.14 -1.14
N SER A 46 -5.87 0.39 -0.71
CA SER A 46 -7.23 0.92 -0.59
C SER A 46 -7.27 2.09 0.39
N TYR A 47 -6.59 1.96 1.53
CA TYR A 47 -6.47 3.04 2.52
C TYR A 47 -5.70 4.26 1.98
N MET A 48 -4.57 4.04 1.32
CA MET A 48 -3.76 5.13 0.75
C MET A 48 -4.50 5.87 -0.36
N LEU A 49 -5.15 5.16 -1.28
CA LEU A 49 -5.95 5.76 -2.36
C LEU A 49 -7.15 6.50 -1.81
N ALA A 50 -7.87 5.91 -0.85
CA ALA A 50 -9.00 6.53 -0.19
C ALA A 50 -8.64 7.88 0.43
N ASN A 51 -7.53 7.95 1.17
CA ASN A 51 -7.09 9.21 1.77
C ASN A 51 -6.62 10.25 0.74
N LYS A 52 -6.04 9.81 -0.38
CA LYS A 52 -5.59 10.72 -1.45
C LYS A 52 -6.72 11.25 -2.32
N LEU A 53 -7.77 10.46 -2.53
CA LEU A 53 -8.91 10.79 -3.39
C LEU A 53 -10.11 11.33 -2.62
N ALA A 54 -10.04 11.36 -1.28
CA ALA A 54 -11.10 11.90 -0.45
C ALA A 54 -11.37 13.38 -0.78
N THR A 55 -12.65 13.71 -0.88
CA THR A 55 -13.13 15.09 -1.06
C THR A 55 -14.26 15.35 -0.06
N PRO A 56 -14.65 16.62 0.15
CA PRO A 56 -15.84 16.92 0.96
C PRO A 56 -17.13 16.25 0.46
N ILE A 57 -17.20 15.93 -0.84
CA ILE A 57 -18.34 15.27 -1.48
C ILE A 57 -18.27 13.75 -1.30
N MET A 58 -17.06 13.18 -1.39
CA MET A 58 -16.83 11.75 -1.26
C MET A 58 -15.77 11.48 -0.18
N PRO A 59 -16.19 11.14 1.05
CA PRO A 59 -15.25 10.91 2.15
C PRO A 59 -14.40 9.66 1.91
N ALA A 60 -13.24 9.60 2.56
CA ALA A 60 -12.29 8.49 2.41
C ALA A 60 -12.93 7.11 2.60
N ILE A 61 -13.87 6.96 3.55
CA ILE A 61 -14.57 5.69 3.78
C ILE A 61 -15.34 5.21 2.55
N ALA A 62 -16.05 6.12 1.86
CA ALA A 62 -16.82 5.79 0.66
C ALA A 62 -15.89 5.45 -0.52
N VAL A 63 -14.80 6.21 -0.70
CA VAL A 63 -13.79 5.87 -1.71
C VAL A 63 -13.20 4.49 -1.45
N ARG A 64 -12.89 4.18 -0.19
CA ARG A 64 -12.29 2.90 0.19
C ARG A 64 -13.19 1.73 -0.15
N GLU A 65 -14.49 1.83 0.10
CA GLU A 65 -15.46 0.79 -0.26
C GLU A 65 -15.47 0.52 -1.77
N VAL A 66 -15.46 1.58 -2.59
CA VAL A 66 -15.40 1.45 -4.06
C VAL A 66 -14.10 0.77 -4.51
N VAL A 67 -12.97 1.16 -3.93
CA VAL A 67 -11.66 0.58 -4.27
C VAL A 67 -11.58 -0.90 -3.84
N GLU A 68 -12.08 -1.24 -2.66
CA GLU A 68 -12.11 -2.62 -2.19
C GLU A 68 -13.03 -3.49 -3.06
N GLU A 69 -14.15 -2.96 -3.55
CA GLU A 69 -15.02 -3.67 -4.48
C GLU A 69 -14.36 -3.89 -5.85
N ALA A 70 -13.61 -2.90 -6.34
CA ALA A 70 -12.81 -3.05 -7.56
C ALA A 70 -11.76 -4.15 -7.42
N TYR A 71 -11.06 -4.22 -6.28
CA TYR A 71 -10.08 -5.28 -6.02
C TYR A 71 -10.69 -6.67 -5.86
N LYS A 72 -11.89 -6.78 -5.29
CA LYS A 72 -12.63 -8.05 -5.24
C LYS A 72 -13.05 -8.51 -6.64
N SER A 73 -13.43 -7.56 -7.49
CA SER A 73 -13.85 -7.84 -8.86
C SER A 73 -12.67 -8.24 -9.75
N ASP A 74 -11.52 -7.58 -9.60
CA ASP A 74 -10.29 -7.91 -10.32
C ASP A 74 -9.04 -7.83 -9.42
N ASN A 75 -8.62 -8.98 -8.92
CA ASN A 75 -7.41 -9.10 -8.10
C ASN A 75 -6.11 -8.86 -8.90
N GLN A 76 -6.14 -8.86 -10.24
CA GLN A 76 -4.96 -8.52 -11.05
C GLN A 76 -4.54 -7.05 -10.88
N MET A 77 -5.44 -6.18 -10.41
CA MET A 77 -5.11 -4.79 -10.09
C MET A 77 -4.05 -4.70 -8.99
N ILE A 78 -4.17 -5.50 -7.93
CA ILE A 78 -3.18 -5.53 -6.82
C ILE A 78 -1.85 -6.10 -7.32
N VAL A 79 -1.90 -7.14 -8.16
CA VAL A 79 -0.71 -7.74 -8.76
C VAL A 79 0.02 -6.74 -9.67
N SER A 80 -0.72 -5.94 -10.43
CA SER A 80 -0.17 -4.90 -11.29
C SER A 80 0.49 -3.80 -10.46
N ALA A 81 -0.17 -3.34 -9.39
CA ALA A 81 0.41 -2.37 -8.46
C ALA A 81 1.71 -2.87 -7.81
N ALA A 82 1.79 -4.15 -7.45
CA ALA A 82 3.03 -4.73 -6.92
C ALA A 82 4.17 -4.71 -7.94
N ARG A 83 3.86 -4.98 -9.22
CA ARG A 83 4.83 -4.87 -10.32
C ARG A 83 5.28 -3.43 -10.54
N ASP A 84 4.37 -2.47 -10.43
CA ASP A 84 4.71 -1.05 -10.55
C ASP A 84 5.68 -0.61 -9.45
N ILE A 85 5.44 -1.02 -8.21
CA ILE A 85 6.36 -0.77 -7.07
C ILE A 85 7.75 -1.37 -7.35
N LEU A 86 7.81 -2.63 -7.79
CA LEU A 86 9.07 -3.29 -8.13
C LEU A 86 9.78 -2.58 -9.30
N ALA A 87 9.04 -2.18 -10.32
CA ALA A 87 9.58 -1.48 -11.47
C ALA A 87 10.19 -0.13 -11.08
N VAL A 88 9.55 0.62 -10.18
CA VAL A 88 10.09 1.88 -9.64
C VAL A 88 11.39 1.60 -8.88
N ARG A 89 11.39 0.62 -7.97
CA ARG A 89 12.58 0.25 -7.18
C ARG A 89 13.78 -0.16 -8.04
N LEU A 90 13.54 -0.89 -9.14
CA LEU A 90 14.62 -1.34 -10.03
C LEU A 90 15.15 -0.24 -10.94
N ARG A 91 14.31 0.75 -11.29
CA ARG A 91 14.67 1.82 -12.24
C ARG A 91 15.23 3.06 -11.57
N ASP A 92 14.93 3.30 -10.29
CA ASP A 92 15.42 4.47 -9.56
C ASP A 92 16.64 4.09 -8.67
N PRO A 93 17.88 4.41 -9.08
CA PRO A 93 19.07 4.12 -8.29
C PRO A 93 19.16 4.94 -6.98
N GLY A 94 18.27 5.92 -6.77
CA GLY A 94 18.21 6.72 -5.54
C GLY A 94 17.28 6.17 -4.43
N GLY A 95 16.47 5.15 -4.71
CA GLY A 95 15.47 4.61 -3.78
C GLY A 95 15.98 3.53 -2.81
N ARG A 96 17.22 3.63 -2.34
CA ARG A 96 17.82 2.70 -1.36
C ARG A 96 17.65 3.17 0.07
#